data_AF-A0A3C1XCH0-F1
#
_entry.id   AF-A0A3C1XCH0-F1
#
_cell.length_a   1.000
_cell.length_b   1.000
_cell.length_c   1.000
_cell.angle_alpha   90.00
_cell.angle_beta   90.00
_cell.angle_gamma   90.00
#
_symmetry.space_group_name_H-M   'P 1'
#
loop_
_entity.id
_entity.type
_entity.pdbx_description
1 polymer ?
#
loop_
_entity_poly.entity_id
_entity_poly.type
_entity_poly.pdbx_seq_one_letter_code
_entity_poly.pdbx_strand_id
1 'polypeptide(L)'
;MDGDCYRESCYKCAYANTSRVGDLTVGDFWGIAKSHPSFNSPKGVSSVFVNTEKGQKLFEMMRVLAEVEEATLEEGMVKQHNLVQPSNRPAVRDTFYKSIDEPGFIEHIKVGLQLKARLKSVLPNKLIQKIKSL
;
A
#
# COMPACT_ATOMS: atom_id res chain seq x y z
N MET A 1 0.46 -7.83 -3.48
CA MET A 1 1.62 -8.08 -4.35
C MET A 1 2.54 -8.98 -3.55
N ASP A 2 3.06 -10.03 -4.17
CA ASP A 2 3.71 -11.13 -3.46
C ASP A 2 5.24 -10.92 -3.36
N GLY A 3 5.70 -9.70 -3.64
CA GLY A 3 7.11 -9.31 -3.57
C GLY A 3 7.99 -9.88 -4.68
N ASP A 4 7.42 -10.49 -5.71
CA ASP A 4 8.10 -11.16 -6.83
C ASP A 4 8.77 -10.21 -7.83
N CYS A 5 8.41 -8.92 -7.81
CA CYS A 5 8.97 -7.89 -8.69
C CYS A 5 9.69 -6.74 -7.95
N TYR A 6 9.97 -6.90 -6.65
CA TYR A 6 10.58 -5.82 -5.85
C TYR A 6 12.10 -5.72 -6.05
N ARG A 7 12.65 -4.54 -5.72
CA ARG A 7 14.10 -4.30 -5.67
C ARG A 7 14.71 -5.00 -4.45
N GLU A 8 15.98 -5.36 -4.53
CA GLU A 8 16.69 -6.00 -3.41
C GLU A 8 16.64 -5.19 -2.10
N SER A 9 16.64 -3.86 -2.19
CA SER A 9 16.51 -2.99 -1.02
C SER A 9 15.15 -3.10 -0.33
N CYS A 10 14.08 -3.48 -1.03
CA CYS A 10 12.74 -3.60 -0.48
C CYS A 10 12.61 -4.76 0.52
N TYR A 11 13.39 -5.83 0.33
CA TYR A 11 13.37 -7.00 1.21
C TYR A 11 14.15 -6.80 2.52
N LYS A 12 14.96 -5.73 2.59
CA LYS A 12 15.79 -5.38 3.75
C LYS A 12 15.61 -3.92 4.16
N CYS A 13 14.45 -3.35 3.85
CA CYS A 13 14.20 -1.93 4.05
C CYS A 13 14.16 -1.61 5.55
N ALA A 14 15.18 -0.89 6.05
CA ALA A 14 15.27 -0.48 7.45
C ALA A 14 14.11 0.44 7.88
N TYR A 15 13.39 1.02 6.92
CA TYR A 15 12.25 1.89 7.18
C TYR A 15 10.93 1.15 7.14
N ALA A 16 10.86 -0.12 6.73
CA ALA A 16 9.59 -0.86 6.64
C ALA A 16 9.08 -1.28 8.03
N ASN A 17 8.73 -0.28 8.85
CA ASN A 17 8.20 -0.36 10.20
C ASN A 17 7.46 0.97 10.50
N THR A 18 6.99 1.13 11.73
CA THR A 18 6.27 2.32 12.21
C THR A 18 7.19 3.47 12.59
N SER A 19 8.46 3.20 12.91
CA SER A 19 9.48 4.20 13.27
C SER A 19 10.07 4.89 12.04
N ARG A 20 9.24 5.71 11.36
CA ARG A 20 9.63 6.47 10.17
C ARG A 20 10.41 7.72 10.54
N VAL A 21 11.40 8.07 9.70
CA VAL A 21 12.29 9.22 9.93
C VAL A 21 11.71 10.57 9.45
N GLY A 22 10.65 10.54 8.64
CA GLY A 22 9.96 11.75 8.19
C GLY A 22 9.06 12.31 9.27
N ASP A 23 8.82 13.61 9.27
CA ASP A 23 7.92 14.26 10.25
C ASP A 23 6.47 13.76 10.13
N LEU A 24 6.02 13.51 8.90
CA LEU A 24 4.72 12.90 8.56
C LEU A 24 4.93 11.68 7.65
N THR A 25 4.15 10.63 7.87
CA THR A 25 3.99 9.51 6.93
C THR A 25 2.60 9.57 6.33
N VAL A 26 2.50 9.57 5.00
CA VAL A 26 1.23 9.60 4.29
C VAL A 26 1.11 8.37 3.39
N GLY A 27 -0.07 7.74 3.36
CA GLY A 27 -0.36 6.62 2.47
C GLY A 27 -1.85 6.39 2.31
N ASP A 28 -2.22 5.36 1.55
CA ASP A 28 -3.63 4.98 1.40
C ASP A 28 -4.15 4.32 2.68
N PHE A 29 -5.34 4.69 3.14
CA PHE A 29 -6.00 4.04 4.28
C PHE A 29 -6.73 2.78 3.81
N TRP A 30 -5.97 1.69 3.64
CA TRP A 30 -6.56 0.39 3.34
C TRP A 30 -7.41 -0.11 4.51
N GLY A 31 -8.71 -0.35 4.27
CA GLY A 31 -9.62 -0.87 5.29
C GLY A 31 -10.54 0.18 5.93
N ILE A 32 -10.44 1.46 5.54
CA ILE A 32 -11.30 2.54 6.03
C ILE A 32 -12.80 2.24 5.89
N ALA A 33 -13.20 1.54 4.82
CA ALA A 33 -14.60 1.15 4.61
C ALA A 33 -15.18 0.26 5.73
N LYS A 34 -14.33 -0.40 6.52
CA LYS A 34 -14.73 -1.24 7.65
C LYS A 34 -14.61 -0.51 8.99
N SER A 35 -13.53 0.23 9.22
CA SER A 35 -13.31 0.95 10.49
C SER A 35 -14.12 2.25 10.57
N HIS A 36 -14.14 3.06 9.51
CA HIS A 36 -14.81 4.36 9.45
C HIS A 36 -15.70 4.44 8.20
N PRO A 37 -16.82 3.69 8.15
CA PRO A 37 -17.67 3.61 6.97
C PRO A 37 -18.29 4.96 6.55
N SER A 38 -18.55 5.85 7.51
CA SER A 38 -19.06 7.21 7.26
C SER A 38 -18.03 8.12 6.58
N PHE A 39 -16.74 7.88 6.82
CA PHE A 39 -15.63 8.66 6.29
C PHE A 39 -15.05 8.08 4.98
N ASN A 40 -15.46 6.86 4.62
CA ASN A 40 -14.99 6.19 3.41
C ASN A 40 -15.46 6.91 2.13
N SER A 41 -14.51 7.31 1.29
CA SER A 41 -14.76 7.99 0.02
C SER A 41 -14.46 7.09 -1.18
N PRO A 42 -15.28 7.11 -2.25
CA PRO A 42 -14.97 6.45 -3.52
C PRO A 42 -13.66 6.92 -4.16
N LYS A 43 -13.20 8.13 -3.82
CA LYS A 43 -11.92 8.70 -4.30
C LYS A 43 -10.71 8.22 -3.48
N GLY A 44 -10.94 7.45 -2.42
CA GLY A 44 -9.92 7.05 -1.46
C GLY A 44 -9.81 8.00 -0.28
N VAL A 45 -9.22 7.50 0.81
CA VAL A 45 -8.91 8.25 2.03
C VAL A 45 -7.43 8.00 2.32
N SER A 46 -6.70 9.06 2.63
CA SER A 46 -5.29 8.95 3.04
C SER A 46 -5.20 8.70 4.54
N SER A 47 -4.29 7.83 4.96
CA SER A 47 -3.82 7.77 6.35
C SER A 47 -2.63 8.71 6.53
N VAL A 48 -2.58 9.38 7.67
CA VAL A 48 -1.51 10.31 8.04
C VAL A 48 -1.01 9.94 9.43
N PHE A 49 0.26 9.58 9.55
CA PHE A 49 0.93 9.34 10.83
C PHE A 49 1.83 10.51 11.16
N VAL A 50 1.70 11.03 12.37
CA VAL A 50 2.55 12.09 12.89
C VAL A 50 3.68 11.47 13.70
N ASN A 51 4.93 11.62 13.25
CA ASN A 51 6.06 10.91 13.86
C ASN A 51 6.90 11.82 14.78
N THR A 52 6.80 13.14 14.64
CA THR A 52 7.61 14.12 15.39
C THR A 52 6.79 15.33 15.82
N GLU A 53 7.32 16.12 16.77
CA GLU A 53 6.71 17.40 17.17
C GLU A 53 6.62 18.40 16.01
N LYS A 54 7.59 18.39 15.08
CA LYS A 54 7.54 19.22 13.86
C LYS A 54 6.41 18.77 12.95
N GLY A 55 6.22 17.45 12.81
CA GLY A 55 5.10 16.85 12.11
C GLY A 55 3.76 17.27 12.71
N GLN A 56 3.65 17.27 14.04
CA GLN A 56 2.42 17.71 14.72
C GLN A 56 2.09 19.17 14.39
N LYS A 57 3.08 20.06 14.48
CA LYS A 57 2.89 21.48 14.14
C LYS A 57 2.44 21.64 12.69
N LEU A 58 3.08 20.93 11.76
CA LEU A 58 2.71 20.94 10.36
C LEU A 58 1.29 20.40 10.14
N PHE A 59 0.94 19.29 10.79
CA PHE A 59 -0.38 18.68 10.70
C PHE A 59 -1.49 19.61 11.17
N GLU A 60 -1.33 20.28 12.32
CA GLU A 60 -2.35 21.23 12.81
C GLU A 60 -2.56 22.41 11.86
N MET A 61 -1.50 22.89 11.20
CA MET A 61 -1.62 23.95 10.20
C MET A 61 -2.40 23.51 8.96
N MET A 62 -2.23 22.26 8.52
CA MET A 62 -2.91 21.73 7.33
C MET A 62 -4.30 21.15 7.63
N ARG A 63 -4.56 20.75 8.89
CA ARG A 63 -5.81 20.08 9.31
C ARG A 63 -7.05 20.84 8.87
N VAL A 64 -7.02 22.17 8.92
CA VAL A 64 -8.16 23.02 8.54
C VAL A 64 -8.49 23.00 7.04
N LEU A 65 -7.61 22.43 6.21
CA LEU A 65 -7.76 22.35 4.76
C LEU A 65 -8.36 21.02 4.29
N ALA A 66 -8.66 20.09 5.21
CA ALA A 66 -9.19 18.78 4.90
C ALA A 66 -10.22 18.33 5.96
N GLU A 67 -11.12 17.43 5.56
CA GLU A 67 -11.87 16.65 6.54
C GLU A 67 -10.89 15.66 7.18
N VAL A 68 -10.96 15.50 8.51
CA VAL A 68 -10.04 14.66 9.28
C VAL A 68 -10.86 13.84 10.27
N GLU A 69 -10.58 12.55 10.31
CA GLU A 69 -11.14 11.58 11.26
C GLU A 69 -9.96 10.93 12.00
N GLU A 70 -10.06 10.82 13.32
CA GLU A 70 -9.06 10.13 14.13
C GLU A 70 -9.18 8.61 13.94
N ALA A 71 -8.05 7.92 13.89
CA ALA A 71 -7.99 6.46 13.77
C ALA A 71 -6.82 5.92 14.59
N THR A 72 -6.90 4.66 15.00
CA THR A 72 -5.80 4.02 15.74
C THR A 72 -4.67 3.57 14.81
N LEU A 73 -3.49 3.35 15.39
CA LEU A 73 -2.36 2.78 14.65
C LEU A 73 -2.70 1.40 14.09
N GLU A 74 -3.39 0.57 14.87
CA GLU A 74 -3.80 -0.79 14.48
C GLU A 74 -4.71 -0.76 13.25
N GLU A 75 -5.66 0.18 13.21
CA GLU A 75 -6.54 0.38 12.06
C GLU A 75 -5.74 0.83 10.82
N GLY A 76 -4.82 1.78 11.00
CA GLY A 76 -3.94 2.26 9.93
C GLY A 76 -2.95 1.20 9.40
N MET A 77 -2.62 0.18 10.20
CA MET A 77 -1.74 -0.92 9.82
C MET A 77 -2.46 -2.05 9.06
N VAL A 78 -3.80 -2.06 9.03
CA VAL A 78 -4.56 -3.08 8.31
C VAL A 78 -4.19 -3.08 6.83
N LYS A 79 -3.79 -4.25 6.32
CA LYS A 79 -3.35 -4.45 4.92
C LYS A 79 -2.14 -3.58 4.51
N GLN A 80 -1.39 -3.03 5.46
CA GLN A 80 -0.18 -2.23 5.25
C GLN A 80 1.07 -3.00 5.70
N HIS A 81 1.37 -4.14 5.06
CA HIS A 81 2.46 -5.04 5.49
C HIS A 81 3.82 -4.33 5.64
N ASN A 82 4.16 -3.45 4.69
CA ASN A 82 5.42 -2.72 4.68
C ASN A 82 5.48 -1.58 5.71
N LEU A 83 4.40 -1.29 6.43
CA LEU A 83 4.40 -0.45 7.63
C LEU A 83 4.81 -1.24 8.88
N VAL A 84 4.87 -2.57 8.78
CA VAL A 84 5.22 -3.47 9.89
C VAL A 84 6.61 -4.07 9.70
N GLN A 85 6.88 -4.62 8.53
CA GLN A 85 8.13 -5.30 8.21
C GLN A 85 8.46 -5.26 6.71
N PRO A 86 9.72 -5.46 6.30
CA PRO A 86 10.07 -5.69 4.91
C PRO A 86 9.33 -6.89 4.32
N SER A 87 9.07 -6.86 3.02
CA SER A 87 8.52 -8.02 2.32
C SER A 87 9.54 -9.17 2.28
N ASN A 88 9.07 -10.40 2.33
CA ASN A 88 9.93 -11.57 2.16
C ASN A 88 10.48 -11.64 0.73
N ARG A 89 11.74 -12.02 0.59
CA ARG A 89 12.38 -12.21 -0.71
C ARG A 89 12.08 -13.60 -1.25
N PRO A 90 11.37 -13.75 -2.38
CA PRO A 90 11.09 -15.07 -2.94
C PRO A 90 12.30 -15.64 -3.70
N ALA A 91 12.44 -16.97 -3.71
CA ALA A 91 13.58 -17.67 -4.33
C ALA A 91 13.73 -17.38 -5.84
N VAL A 92 12.63 -17.07 -6.54
CA VAL A 92 12.67 -16.68 -7.97
C VAL A 92 13.54 -15.45 -8.23
N ARG A 93 13.79 -14.61 -7.20
CA ARG A 93 14.66 -13.44 -7.31
C ARG A 93 16.15 -13.81 -7.38
N ASP A 94 16.56 -15.02 -6.99
CA ASP A 94 17.95 -15.48 -7.04
C ASP A 94 18.53 -15.52 -8.45
N THR A 95 17.67 -15.83 -9.43
CA THR A 95 18.06 -15.97 -10.83
C THR A 95 17.57 -14.82 -11.69
N PHE A 96 16.51 -14.11 -11.29
CA PHE A 96 15.91 -13.05 -12.12
C PHE A 96 16.92 -12.01 -12.63
N TYR A 97 17.76 -11.47 -11.75
CA TYR A 97 18.77 -10.47 -12.16
C TYR A 97 19.92 -11.05 -12.97
N LYS A 98 20.15 -12.38 -12.91
CA LYS A 98 21.14 -13.04 -13.78
C LYS A 98 20.58 -13.21 -15.19
N SER A 99 19.29 -13.56 -15.26
CA SER A 99 18.65 -13.87 -16.53
C SER A 99 18.13 -12.64 -17.27
N ILE A 100 18.00 -11.49 -16.61
CA ILE A 100 17.50 -10.26 -17.27
C ILE A 100 18.37 -9.79 -18.44
N ASP A 101 19.67 -10.10 -18.41
CA ASP A 101 20.62 -9.75 -19.47
C ASP A 101 20.68 -10.81 -20.58
N GLU A 102 20.00 -11.95 -20.43
CA GLU A 102 19.97 -13.01 -21.44
C GLU A 102 19.10 -12.56 -22.64
N PRO A 103 19.56 -12.75 -23.88
CA PRO A 103 18.77 -12.45 -25.07
C PRO A 103 17.44 -13.20 -25.06
N GLY A 104 16.33 -12.48 -25.22
CA GLY A 104 15.01 -13.09 -25.24
C GLY A 104 14.37 -13.27 -23.86
N PHE A 105 15.05 -13.03 -22.74
CA PHE A 105 14.50 -13.33 -21.42
C PHE A 105 13.16 -12.64 -21.18
N ILE A 106 13.08 -11.33 -21.43
CA ILE A 106 11.88 -10.52 -21.22
C ILE A 106 10.72 -11.02 -22.09
N GLU A 107 10.99 -11.38 -23.34
CA GLU A 107 10.00 -11.90 -24.30
C GLU A 107 9.41 -13.24 -23.85
N HIS A 108 10.18 -14.05 -23.13
CA HIS A 108 9.77 -15.35 -22.63
C HIS A 108 9.24 -15.32 -21.18
N ILE A 109 9.21 -14.16 -20.52
CA ILE A 109 8.57 -14.03 -19.21
C ILE A 109 7.08 -14.35 -19.35
N LYS A 110 6.64 -15.39 -18.62
CA LYS A 110 5.23 -15.74 -18.54
C LYS A 110 4.47 -14.68 -17.77
N VAL A 111 3.72 -13.84 -18.49
CA VAL A 111 2.71 -12.97 -17.87
C VAL A 111 1.44 -13.78 -17.60
N GLY A 112 1.11 -13.97 -16.33
CA GLY A 112 -0.10 -14.70 -15.93
C GLY A 112 -1.39 -14.00 -16.38
N LEU A 113 -2.44 -14.78 -16.66
CA LEU A 113 -3.77 -14.23 -16.95
C LEU A 113 -4.41 -13.69 -15.65
N GLN A 114 -4.57 -12.38 -15.55
CA GLN A 114 -5.22 -11.73 -14.41
C GLN A 114 -6.76 -11.77 -14.52
N LEU A 115 -7.35 -12.98 -14.51
CA LEU A 115 -8.80 -13.19 -14.67
C LEU A 115 -9.63 -12.34 -13.70
N LYS A 116 -9.21 -12.26 -12.43
CA LYS A 116 -9.88 -11.43 -11.41
C LYS A 116 -9.89 -9.94 -11.76
N ALA A 117 -8.80 -9.42 -12.33
CA ALA A 117 -8.71 -8.03 -12.73
C ALA A 117 -9.61 -7.75 -13.95
N ARG A 118 -9.62 -8.66 -14.92
CA ARG A 118 -10.49 -8.60 -16.11
C ARG A 118 -11.98 -8.69 -15.75
N LEU A 119 -12.34 -9.55 -14.80
CA LEU A 119 -13.70 -9.60 -14.26
C LEU A 119 -14.05 -8.28 -13.56
N LYS A 120 -13.14 -7.76 -12.71
CA LYS A 120 -13.38 -6.47 -12.06
C LYS A 120 -13.55 -5.32 -13.05
N SER A 121 -12.85 -5.30 -14.18
CA SER A 121 -12.96 -4.21 -15.16
C SER A 121 -14.30 -4.18 -15.90
N VAL A 122 -15.03 -5.30 -15.96
CA VAL A 122 -16.37 -5.35 -16.57
C VAL A 122 -17.50 -5.10 -15.57
N LEU A 123 -17.23 -5.18 -14.27
CA LEU A 123 -18.25 -4.97 -13.23
C LEU A 123 -18.46 -3.48 -12.95
N PRO A 124 -19.72 -3.03 -12.73
CA PRO A 124 -19.99 -1.65 -12.32
C PRO A 124 -19.32 -1.30 -10.99
N ASN A 125 -18.75 -0.10 -10.89
CA ASN A 125 -18.06 0.37 -9.68
C ASN A 125 -18.91 0.25 -8.41
N LYS A 126 -20.23 0.50 -8.48
CA LYS A 126 -21.15 0.36 -7.34
C LYS A 126 -21.15 -1.07 -6.77
N LEU A 127 -21.13 -2.08 -7.64
CA LEU A 127 -21.10 -3.49 -7.21
C LEU A 127 -19.76 -3.84 -6.55
N ILE A 128 -18.65 -3.37 -7.13
CA ILE A 128 -17.31 -3.56 -6.55
C ILE A 128 -17.23 -2.96 -5.15
N GLN A 129 -17.78 -1.75 -4.95
CA GLN A 129 -17.79 -1.10 -3.65
C GLN A 129 -18.63 -1.87 -2.63
N LYS A 130 -19.81 -2.35 -3.03
CA LYS A 130 -20.67 -3.19 -2.17
C LYS A 130 -19.96 -4.49 -1.74
N ILE A 131 -19.20 -5.13 -2.62
CA ILE A 131 -18.42 -6.31 -2.28
C ILE A 131 -17.27 -5.98 -1.32
N LYS A 132 -16.65 -4.80 -1.47
CA LYS A 132 -15.55 -4.36 -0.57
C LYS A 132 -16.04 -3.97 0.83
N SER A 133 -17.30 -3.60 0.98
CA SER A 133 -17.92 -3.26 2.26
C SER A 133 -18.52 -4.45 3.01
N LEU A 134 -18.60 -5.63 2.38
CA LEU A 134 -18.92 -6.91 3.03
C LEU A 134 -17.69 -7.45 3.75
#